data_AF-A0A8T6RM00-F1
#
_entry.id   AF-A0A8T6RM00-F1
#
_cell.length_a   1.000
_cell.length_b   1.000
_cell.length_c   1.000
_cell.angle_alpha   90.00
_cell.angle_beta   90.00
_cell.angle_gamma   90.00
#
_symmetry.space_group_name_H-M   'P 1'
#
loop_
_entity.id
_entity.type
_entity.pdbx_description
1 polymer ?
#
loop_
_entity_poly.entity_id
_entity_poly.type
_entity_poly.pdbx_seq_one_letter_code
_entity_poly.pdbx_strand_id
1 'polypeptide(L)'
;MSFLAKRRGVAKSVIVRELLLKGLTTDLLPILLKDYQEGKVSLKKIITLTKLAPIDVFKKIADTIEDPPISSQVDDYTSKLAEEIFKQWKNDNK
;
A
#
# COMPACT_ATOMS: atom_id res chain seq x y z
N MET A 1 -21.66 1.99 21.26
CA MET A 1 -21.03 0.66 21.00
C MET A 1 -22.02 -0.50 21.05
N SER A 2 -22.86 -0.63 22.09
CA SER A 2 -23.86 -1.73 22.21
C SER A 2 -24.89 -1.77 21.06
N PHE A 3 -25.27 -0.58 20.56
CA PHE A 3 -26.21 -0.43 19.43
C PHE A 3 -25.63 -0.99 18.12
N LEU A 4 -24.40 -0.64 17.76
CA LEU A 4 -23.73 -1.15 16.56
C LEU A 4 -23.50 -2.66 16.63
N ALA A 5 -23.16 -3.19 17.80
CA ALA A 5 -22.95 -4.61 18.04
C ALA A 5 -24.25 -5.41 17.82
N LYS A 6 -25.37 -4.94 18.38
CA LYS A 6 -26.69 -5.52 18.15
C LYS A 6 -27.13 -5.43 16.68
N ARG A 7 -26.89 -4.30 16.02
CA ARG A 7 -27.28 -4.08 14.61
C ARG A 7 -26.55 -4.99 13.62
N ARG A 8 -25.29 -5.33 13.89
CA ARG A 8 -24.48 -6.20 13.02
C ARG A 8 -24.41 -7.66 13.49
N GLY A 9 -24.99 -8.00 14.64
CA GLY A 9 -24.93 -9.36 15.18
C GLY A 9 -23.52 -9.81 15.59
N VAL A 10 -22.62 -8.87 15.90
CA VAL A 10 -21.22 -9.16 16.27
C VAL A 10 -20.91 -8.72 17.70
N ALA A 11 -19.94 -9.37 18.33
CA ALA A 11 -19.52 -9.03 19.69
C ALA A 11 -18.97 -7.60 19.78
N LYS A 12 -19.22 -6.92 20.92
CA LYS A 12 -18.76 -5.54 21.15
C LYS A 12 -17.24 -5.39 20.96
N SER A 13 -16.47 -6.38 21.39
CA SER A 13 -15.00 -6.41 21.25
C SER A 13 -14.54 -6.36 19.79
N VAL A 14 -15.28 -6.97 18.87
CA VAL A 14 -14.98 -6.93 17.42
C VAL A 14 -15.15 -5.51 16.90
N ILE A 15 -16.25 -4.83 17.27
CA ILE A 15 -16.51 -3.45 16.85
C ILE A 15 -15.49 -2.46 17.45
N VAL A 16 -15.12 -2.64 18.72
CA VAL A 16 -14.07 -1.84 19.35
C VAL A 16 -12.75 -2.03 18.61
N ARG A 17 -12.38 -3.28 18.29
CA ARG A 17 -11.16 -3.60 17.55
C ARG A 17 -11.17 -2.99 16.15
N GLU A 18 -12.28 -3.09 15.41
CA GLU A 18 -12.41 -2.49 14.08
C GLU A 18 -12.28 -0.96 14.12
N LEU A 19 -12.91 -0.30 15.10
CA LEU A 19 -12.81 1.15 15.27
C LEU A 19 -11.41 1.59 15.66
N LEU A 20 -10.75 0.86 16.57
CA LEU A 20 -9.35 1.11 16.93
C LEU A 20 -8.42 0.94 15.73
N LEU A 21 -8.57 -0.15 14.98
CA LEU A 21 -7.80 -0.40 13.76
C LEU A 21 -8.03 0.70 12.72
N LYS A 22 -9.27 1.14 12.52
CA LYS A 22 -9.58 2.26 11.61
C LYS A 22 -8.96 3.58 12.07
N GLY A 23 -9.03 3.89 13.37
CA GLY A 23 -8.39 5.10 13.94
C GLY A 23 -6.88 5.06 13.75
N LEU A 24 -6.22 3.99 14.21
CA LEU A 24 -4.79 3.79 14.02
C LEU A 24 -4.39 3.85 12.54
N THR A 25 -5.15 3.21 11.65
CA THR A 25 -4.85 3.24 10.22
C THR A 25 -4.99 4.64 9.64
N THR A 26 -5.90 5.47 10.15
CA THR A 26 -6.10 6.84 9.67
C THR A 26 -4.93 7.74 10.07
N ASP A 27 -4.40 7.58 11.28
CA ASP A 27 -3.33 8.43 11.80
C ASP A 27 -1.93 7.92 11.41
N LEU A 28 -1.74 6.60 11.34
CA LEU A 28 -0.44 5.95 11.19
C LEU A 28 -0.08 5.74 9.71
N LEU A 29 -1.09 5.59 8.82
CA LEU A 29 -0.85 5.43 7.39
C LEU A 29 -0.16 6.65 6.75
N PRO A 30 -0.54 7.91 7.00
CA PRO A 30 0.17 9.07 6.44
C PRO A 30 1.66 9.09 6.82
N ILE A 31 1.98 8.72 8.05
CA ILE A 31 3.37 8.63 8.53
C ILE A 31 4.12 7.53 7.78
N LEU A 32 3.50 6.34 7.64
CA LEU A 32 4.07 5.24 6.89
C LEU A 32 4.25 5.53 5.39
N LEU A 33 3.37 6.33 4.80
CA LEU A 33 3.48 6.77 3.41
C LEU A 33 4.64 7.75 3.23
N LYS A 34 4.88 8.63 4.20
CA LYS A 34 6.06 9.50 4.22
C LYS A 34 7.35 8.68 4.38
N ASP A 35 7.36 7.72 5.31
CA ASP A 35 8.49 6.81 5.49
C ASP A 35 8.72 5.91 4.26
N TYR A 36 7.66 5.59 3.53
CA TYR A 36 7.75 4.93 2.23
C TYR A 36 8.49 5.82 1.24
N GLN A 37 8.04 7.07 1.04
CA GLN A 37 8.69 8.07 0.17
C GLN A 37 10.16 8.30 0.52
N GLU A 38 10.52 8.23 1.80
CA GLU A 38 11.91 8.37 2.24
C GLU A 38 12.73 7.07 2.10
N GLY A 39 12.14 5.99 1.57
CA GLY A 39 12.79 4.68 1.39
C GLY A 39 13.04 3.92 2.68
N LYS A 40 12.50 4.38 3.81
CA LYS A 40 12.73 3.81 5.16
C LYS A 40 11.87 2.58 5.43
N VAL A 41 10.70 2.51 4.81
CA VAL A 41 9.72 1.43 5.02
C VAL A 41 9.28 0.86 3.67
N SER A 42 9.15 -0.46 3.58
CA SER A 42 8.67 -1.12 2.37
C SER A 42 7.15 -1.23 2.35
N LEU A 43 6.57 -1.23 1.15
CA LEU A 43 5.12 -1.37 0.94
C LEU A 43 4.53 -2.60 1.65
N LYS A 44 5.26 -3.72 1.64
CA LYS A 44 4.87 -4.95 2.35
C LYS A 44 4.70 -4.74 3.86
N LYS A 45 5.60 -3.95 4.48
CA LYS A 45 5.49 -3.60 5.91
C LYS A 45 4.26 -2.72 6.17
N ILE A 46 3.96 -1.77 5.28
CA ILE A 46 2.79 -0.88 5.40
C ILE A 46 1.49 -1.69 5.38
N ILE A 47 1.35 -2.61 4.42
CA ILE A 47 0.19 -3.51 4.31
C ILE A 47 0.04 -4.37 5.58
N THR A 48 1.16 -4.90 6.10
CA THR A 48 1.16 -5.73 7.31
C THR A 48 0.72 -4.95 8.55
N LEU A 49 1.20 -3.71 8.71
CA LEU A 49 0.92 -2.87 9.87
C LEU A 49 -0.50 -2.29 9.86
N THR A 50 -0.95 -1.85 8.69
CA THR A 50 -2.26 -1.19 8.53
C THR A 50 -3.40 -2.19 8.39
N LYS A 51 -3.08 -3.46 8.07
CA LYS A 51 -4.06 -4.51 7.75
C LYS A 51 -5.07 -4.10 6.66
N LEU A 52 -4.72 -3.10 5.86
CA LEU A 52 -5.50 -2.69 4.71
C LEU A 52 -5.31 -3.70 3.58
N ALA A 53 -6.32 -3.81 2.73
CA ALA A 53 -6.14 -4.54 1.48
C ALA A 53 -5.04 -3.82 0.67
N PRO A 54 -4.16 -4.56 -0.03
CA PRO A 54 -3.11 -3.96 -0.84
C PRO A 54 -3.65 -2.89 -1.80
N ILE A 55 -4.80 -3.13 -2.41
CA ILE A 55 -5.47 -2.20 -3.33
C ILE A 55 -5.82 -0.85 -2.70
N ASP A 56 -6.22 -0.84 -1.42
CA ASP A 56 -6.59 0.39 -0.71
C ASP A 56 -5.34 1.20 -0.35
N VAL A 57 -4.23 0.52 -0.06
CA VAL A 57 -2.92 1.15 0.14
C VAL A 57 -2.42 1.77 -1.17
N PHE A 58 -2.53 1.06 -2.29
CA PHE A 58 -2.14 1.58 -3.60
C PHE A 58 -2.95 2.79 -4.03
N LYS A 59 -4.27 2.79 -3.82
CA LYS A 59 -5.11 3.97 -4.12
C LYS A 59 -4.66 5.19 -3.33
N LYS A 60 -4.41 5.01 -2.03
CA LYS A 60 -3.93 6.11 -1.19
C LYS A 60 -2.53 6.58 -1.56
N ILE A 61 -1.66 5.68 -2.01
CA ILE A 61 -0.36 6.05 -2.57
C ILE A 61 -0.55 6.91 -3.82
N ALA A 62 -1.36 6.46 -4.78
CA ALA A 62 -1.63 7.22 -6.00
C ALA A 62 -2.24 8.60 -5.73
N ASP A 63 -3.08 8.74 -4.70
CA ASP A 63 -3.69 10.01 -4.31
C ASP A 63 -2.74 10.95 -3.55
N THR A 64 -1.68 10.42 -2.92
CA THR A 64 -0.83 11.19 -1.97
C THR A 64 0.61 11.37 -2.45
N ILE A 65 1.08 10.51 -3.34
CA ILE A 65 2.47 10.42 -3.77
C ILE A 65 2.48 10.63 -5.29
N GLU A 66 2.91 11.80 -5.74
CA GLU A 66 3.08 12.12 -7.17
C GLU A 66 4.17 11.27 -7.83
N ASP A 67 5.22 10.90 -7.08
CA ASP A 67 6.29 10.05 -7.57
C ASP A 67 6.70 9.01 -6.51
N PRO A 68 6.61 7.70 -6.82
CA PRO A 68 7.10 6.68 -5.91
C PRO A 68 8.62 6.85 -5.73
N PRO A 69 9.14 6.50 -4.55
CA PRO A 69 10.57 6.60 -4.23
C PRO A 69 11.31 5.42 -4.84
N ILE A 70 11.24 5.30 -6.16
CA ILE A 70 12.16 4.46 -6.90
C ILE A 70 13.42 5.32 -6.94
N SER A 71 14.42 4.97 -6.11
CA SER A 71 15.71 5.64 -6.23
C SER A 71 16.20 5.47 -7.67
N SER A 72 16.85 6.50 -8.21
CA SER A 72 17.32 6.53 -9.62
C SER A 72 18.09 5.26 -10.03
N GLN A 73 18.73 4.57 -9.07
CA GLN A 73 19.43 3.31 -9.29
C GLN A 73 18.52 2.11 -9.60
N VAL A 74 17.29 2.08 -9.07
CA VAL A 74 16.29 1.03 -9.35
C VAL A 74 15.52 1.36 -10.64
N ASP A 75 15.42 2.64 -10.99
CA ASP A 75 14.80 3.10 -12.23
C ASP A 75 15.63 2.70 -13.47
N ASP A 76 16.96 2.83 -13.39
CA ASP A 76 17.88 2.38 -14.45
C ASP A 76 17.78 0.87 -14.71
N TYR A 77 17.62 0.06 -13.65
CA TYR A 77 17.51 -1.39 -13.77
C TYR A 77 16.15 -1.79 -14.36
N THR A 78 15.07 -1.14 -13.91
CA THR A 78 13.71 -1.42 -14.39
C THR A 78 13.55 -1.00 -15.85
N SER A 79 14.13 0.13 -16.25
CA SER A 79 14.17 0.61 -17.62
C SER A 79 14.96 -0.33 -18.54
N LYS A 80 16.13 -0.81 -18.11
CA LYS A 80 16.93 -1.77 -18.88
C LYS A 80 16.22 -3.12 -19.06
N LEU A 81 15.57 -3.62 -18.01
CA LEU A 81 14.84 -4.89 -18.07
C LEU A 81 13.60 -4.77 -18.98
N ALA A 82 12.89 -3.63 -18.91
CA ALA A 82 11.78 -3.33 -19.80
C ALA A 82 12.22 -3.29 -21.27
N GLU A 83 13.37 -2.67 -21.58
CA GLU A 83 13.94 -2.65 -22.92
C GLU A 83 14.36 -4.04 -23.44
N GLU A 84 14.96 -4.88 -22.58
CA GLU A 84 15.34 -6.25 -22.94
C GLU A 84 14.13 -7.12 -23.27
N ILE A 85 13.09 -7.06 -22.44
CA ILE A 85 11.83 -7.78 -22.68
C ILE A 85 11.18 -7.30 -23.99
N PHE A 86 11.19 -5.99 -24.25
CA PHE A 86 10.67 -5.43 -25.52
C PHE A 86 11.44 -5.92 -26.74
N LYS A 87 12.78 -6.03 -26.65
CA LYS A 87 13.62 -6.54 -27.74
C LYS A 87 13.37 -8.02 -28.01
N GLN A 88 13.22 -8.83 -26.96
CA GLN A 88 12.86 -10.25 -27.10
C GLN A 88 11.51 -10.41 -27.78
N TRP A 89 10.48 -9.68 -27.32
CA TRP A 89 9.14 -9.77 -27.91
C TRP A 89 9.09 -9.33 -29.38
N LYS A 90 9.93 -8.37 -29.78
CA LYS A 90 10.03 -7.90 -31.17
C LYS A 90 10.80 -8.86 -32.08
N ASN A 91 11.71 -9.66 -31.52
CA ASN A 91 12.43 -10.71 -32.24
C ASN A 91 11.60 -12.00 -32.36
N ASP A 92 10.76 -12.31 -31.37
CA ASP A 92 9.86 -13.48 -31.41
C ASP A 92 8.62 -13.27 -32.31
N ASN A 93 8.29 -12.01 -32.67
CA ASN A 93 7.20 -11.66 -33.58
C ASN A 93 7.68 -11.28 -35.00
N LYS A 94 8.86 -11.76 -35.43
CA LYS A 94 9.40 -11.56 -36.76
C LYS A 94 9.68 -12.90 -37.44
#